data_AF-A0A533QRI4-F1
#
_entry.id   AF-A0A533QRI4-F1
#
_cell.length_a   1.000
_cell.length_b   1.000
_cell.length_c   1.000
_cell.angle_alpha   90.00
_cell.angle_beta   90.00
_cell.angle_gamma   90.00
#
_symmetry.space_group_name_H-M   'P 1'
#
loop_
_entity.id
_entity.type
_entity.pdbx_description
1 polymer ?
#
loop_
_entity_poly.entity_id
_entity_poly.type
_entity_poly.pdbx_seq_one_letter_code
_entity_poly.pdbx_strand_id
1 'polypeptide(L)' 'MSEDEIRELDRQVKKLKRLAAEQAARLHDLVEDGLPAAWQELPETSQATILACQAWAEANARLQAALKG' A
#
# COMPACT_ATOMS: atom_id res chain seq x y z
N MET A 1 -9.05 -6.68 21.04
CA MET A 1 -9.48 -5.39 20.46
C MET A 1 -10.98 -5.27 20.66
N SER A 2 -11.48 -4.07 20.92
CA SER A 2 -12.92 -3.79 20.92
C SER A 2 -13.48 -3.76 19.50
N GLU A 3 -14.80 -3.84 19.35
CA GLU A 3 -15.45 -3.71 18.04
C GLU A 3 -15.11 -2.38 17.35
N ASP A 4 -14.99 -1.30 18.11
CA ASP A 4 -14.65 0.02 17.56
C ASP A 4 -13.20 0.08 17.08
N GLU A 5 -12.26 -0.57 17.80
CA GLU A 5 -10.87 -0.71 17.35
C GLU A 5 -10.77 -1.55 16.07
N ILE A 6 -11.55 -2.63 15.95
CA ILE A 6 -11.61 -3.47 14.74
C ILE A 6 -12.17 -2.67 13.56
N ARG A 7 -13.24 -1.89 13.77
CA ARG A 7 -13.83 -1.02 12.74
C ARG A 7 -12.84 0.03 12.25
N GLU A 8 -12.08 0.64 13.16
CA GLU A 8 -11.08 1.63 12.76
C GLU A 8 -9.92 0.99 12.00
N LEU A 9 -9.48 -0.19 12.43
CA LEU A 9 -8.46 -0.94 11.70
C LEU A 9 -8.92 -1.35 10.29
N ASP A 10 -10.18 -1.76 10.10
CA ASP A 10 -10.76 -2.02 8.78
C ASP A 10 -10.75 -0.78 7.87
N ARG A 11 -11.11 0.40 8.41
CA ARG A 11 -11.01 1.67 7.66
C ARG A 11 -9.56 1.97 7.27
N GLN A 12 -8.63 1.76 8.20
CA GLN A 12 -7.21 1.96 7.94
C GLN A 12 -6.70 1.03 6.83
N VAL A 13 -7.07 -0.25 6.86
CA VAL A 13 -6.72 -1.22 5.81
C VAL A 13 -7.24 -0.78 4.45
N LYS A 14 -8.49 -0.33 4.36
CA LYS A 14 -9.09 0.18 3.10
C LYS A 14 -8.35 1.41 2.59
N LYS A 15 -8.00 2.35 3.47
CA LYS A 15 -7.21 3.54 3.11
C LYS A 15 -5.84 3.16 2.58
N LEU A 16 -5.12 2.28 3.28
CA LEU A 16 -3.78 1.83 2.88
C LEU A 16 -3.82 1.04 1.57
N LYS A 17 -4.85 0.22 1.33
CA LYS A 17 -5.04 -0.49 0.06
C LYS A 17 -5.15 0.47 -1.11
N ARG A 18 -5.90 1.56 -0.94
CA ARG A 18 -6.03 2.60 -1.97
C ARG A 18 -4.69 3.28 -2.25
N LEU A 19 -3.95 3.65 -1.20
CA LEU A 19 -2.61 4.26 -1.36
C LEU A 19 -1.63 3.31 -2.07
N ALA A 20 -1.64 2.02 -1.74
CA ALA A 20 -0.81 1.03 -2.41
C ALA A 20 -1.17 0.89 -3.90
N ALA A 21 -2.47 0.92 -4.24
CA ALA A 21 -2.91 0.90 -5.64
C ALA A 21 -2.51 2.17 -6.40
N GLU A 22 -2.58 3.35 -5.76
CA GLU A 22 -2.14 4.62 -6.35
C GLU A 22 -0.62 4.61 -6.63
N GLN A 23 0.19 4.05 -5.73
CA GLN A 23 1.63 3.90 -5.97
C GLN A 23 1.94 2.86 -7.06
N ALA A 24 1.21 1.75 -7.08
CA ALA A 24 1.37 0.74 -8.14
C ALA A 24 1.06 1.31 -9.53
N ALA A 25 0.04 2.15 -9.66
CA ALA A 25 -0.26 2.86 -10.91
C ALA A 25 0.89 3.78 -11.33
N ARG A 26 1.46 4.57 -10.40
CA ARG A 26 2.62 5.42 -10.71
C ARG A 26 3.83 4.62 -11.17
N LEU A 27 4.12 3.50 -10.52
CA LEU A 27 5.22 2.62 -10.93
C LEU A 27 4.97 2.02 -12.31
N HIS A 28 3.74 1.62 -12.60
CA HIS A 28 3.32 1.14 -13.91
C HIS A 28 3.57 2.19 -15.00
N ASP A 29 3.08 3.41 -14.79
CA ASP A 29 3.22 4.51 -15.75
C ASP A 29 4.69 4.87 -15.98
N LEU A 30 5.52 4.85 -14.93
CA LEU A 30 6.96 5.05 -15.07
C LEU A 30 7.62 3.98 -15.96
N VAL A 31 7.24 2.71 -15.78
CA VAL A 31 7.80 1.59 -16.56
C VAL A 31 7.27 1.57 -17.99
N GLU A 32 6.00 1.90 -18.22
CA GLU A 32 5.37 1.88 -19.55
C GLU A 32 5.79 3.08 -20.40
N ASP A 33 5.76 4.30 -19.83
CA ASP A 33 5.91 5.54 -20.60
C ASP A 33 7.18 6.34 -20.27
N GLY A 34 7.73 6.17 -19.07
CA GLY A 34 8.85 6.98 -18.60
C GLY A 34 10.24 6.49 -19.01
N LEU A 35 10.40 5.20 -19.27
CA LEU A 35 11.71 4.61 -19.55
C LEU A 35 12.10 4.66 -21.04
N PRO A 36 13.39 4.86 -21.37
CA PRO A 36 14.53 4.99 -20.45
C PRO A 36 14.82 6.41 -19.94
N ALA A 37 14.04 7.42 -20.37
CA ALA A 37 14.35 8.83 -20.11
C ALA A 37 14.29 9.22 -18.62
N ALA A 38 13.35 8.65 -17.87
CA ALA A 38 13.08 8.93 -16.45
C ALA A 38 13.63 7.85 -15.50
N TRP A 39 14.70 7.13 -15.87
CA TRP A 39 15.22 6.00 -15.08
C TRP A 39 15.61 6.39 -13.64
N GLN A 40 15.97 7.65 -13.40
CA GLN A 40 16.35 8.15 -12.08
C GLN A 40 15.20 8.13 -11.08
N GLU A 41 13.95 8.08 -11.54
CA GLU A 41 12.75 8.02 -10.71
C GLU A 41 12.44 6.60 -10.22
N LEU A 42 13.08 5.57 -10.80
CA LEU A 42 12.84 4.16 -10.45
C LEU A 42 13.09 3.87 -8.96
N PRO A 43 14.22 4.29 -8.34
CA PRO A 43 14.47 3.98 -6.94
C PRO A 43 13.42 4.57 -6.01
N GLU A 44 13.06 5.85 -6.21
CA GLU A 44 12.07 6.54 -5.38
C GLU A 44 10.66 5.95 -5.56
N THR A 45 10.22 5.80 -6.81
CA THR A 45 8.89 5.26 -7.13
C THR A 45 8.72 3.82 -6.67
N SER A 46 9.77 2.99 -6.83
CA SER A 46 9.78 1.62 -6.33
C SER A 46 9.74 1.59 -4.81
N GLN A 47 10.53 2.41 -4.13
CA GLN A 47 10.57 2.47 -2.67
C GLN A 47 9.23 2.93 -2.10
N ALA A 48 8.59 3.95 -2.67
CA ALA A 48 7.27 4.41 -2.27
C ALA A 48 6.21 3.32 -2.44
N THR A 49 6.26 2.58 -3.56
CA THR A 49 5.37 1.45 -3.81
C THR A 49 5.56 0.32 -2.79
N ILE A 50 6.82 -0.03 -2.49
CA ILE A 50 7.14 -1.05 -1.48
C ILE A 50 6.59 -0.65 -0.11
N LEU A 51 6.83 0.59 0.33
CA LEU A 51 6.36 1.06 1.63
C LEU A 51 4.83 1.05 1.74
N ALA A 52 4.13 1.49 0.70
CA ALA A 52 2.67 1.47 0.70
C ALA A 52 2.10 0.03 0.77
N CYS A 53 2.70 -0.89 0.00
CA CYS A 53 2.33 -2.30 0.02
C CYS A 53 2.60 -2.95 1.38
N GLN A 54 3.77 -2.68 1.99
CA GLN A 54 4.13 -3.19 3.31
C GLN A 54 3.18 -2.67 4.41
N ALA A 55 2.89 -1.37 4.40
CA ALA A 55 1.97 -0.77 5.36
C ALA A 55 0.57 -1.39 5.27
N TRP A 56 0.06 -1.58 4.05
CA TRP A 56 -1.20 -2.28 3.85
C TRP A 56 -1.15 -3.73 4.35
N ALA A 57 -0.10 -4.48 4.00
CA ALA A 57 0.04 -5.88 4.38
C ALA A 57 0.08 -6.06 5.90
N GLU A 58 0.82 -5.19 6.60
CA GLU A 58 0.89 -5.19 8.05
C GLU A 58 -0.46 -4.90 8.70
N ALA A 59 -1.14 -3.82 8.29
CA ALA A 59 -2.45 -3.48 8.82
C ALA A 59 -3.49 -4.58 8.55
N ASN A 60 -3.45 -5.17 7.34
CA ASN A 60 -4.34 -6.25 6.96
C ASN A 60 -4.08 -7.51 7.80
N ALA A 61 -2.81 -7.87 8.04
CA ALA A 61 -2.47 -8.99 8.90
C ALA A 61 -3.00 -8.79 10.34
N ARG A 62 -2.86 -7.58 10.89
CA ARG A 62 -3.43 -7.23 12.20
C ARG A 62 -4.96 -7.36 12.22
N LEU A 63 -5.64 -6.91 11.17
CA LEU A 63 -7.10 -7.05 11.05
C LEU A 63 -7.54 -8.50 10.99
N GLN A 64 -6.88 -9.31 10.16
CA GLN A 64 -7.19 -10.74 10.04
C GLN A 64 -6.92 -11.50 11.34
N ALA A 65 -5.89 -11.12 12.11
CA ALA A 65 -5.66 -11.69 13.43
C ALA A 65 -6.76 -11.29 14.42
N ALA A 66 -7.19 -10.03 14.41
CA ALA A 66 -8.25 -9.53 15.28
C ALA A 66 -9.63 -10.11 14.98
N LEU A 67 -9.92 -10.52 13.74
CA LEU A 67 -11.17 -11.16 13.34
C LEU A 67 -11.23 -12.67 13.67
N LYS A 68 -10.08 -13.30 13.95
CA LYS A 68 -9.99 -14.73 14.27
C LYS A 68 -10.03 -15.05 15.76
N GLY A 69 -9.83 -14.04 16.62
CA GLY A 69 -9.91 -14.14 18.07
C GLY A 69 -11.20 -13.54 18.59
#